data_AF-A0A8R1IAF1-F1
#
_entry.id   AF-A0A8R1IAF1-F1
#
_cell.length_a   1.000
_cell.length_b   1.000
_cell.length_c   1.000
_cell.angle_alpha   90.00
_cell.angle_beta   90.00
_cell.angle_gamma   90.00
#
_symmetry.space_group_name_H-M   'P 1'
#
loop_
_entity.id
_entity.type
_entity.pdbx_description
1 polymer ?
#
loop_
_entity_poly.entity_id
_entity_poly.type
_entity_poly.pdbx_seq_one_letter_code
_entity_poly.pdbx_strand_id
1 'polypeptide(L)'
;MYGSGCVVMTDIVKLPFDATEIDDYNYLDILNQSTIEELVVNKNIDTIVHFSALLSAVGETNIPLALQVNCRGVENILQVAQKHKIKVFIPSTIGAFGPTTPKEKTPDLTVQCPTTIYGVSKVIF
;
A
#
# COMPACT_ATOMS: atom_id res chain seq x y z
N MET A 1 -19.82 -10.80 1.01
CA MET A 1 -18.64 -11.61 1.36
C MET A 1 -17.95 -11.96 0.05
N TYR A 2 -16.73 -11.49 -0.17
CA TYR A 2 -15.95 -11.87 -1.35
C TYR A 2 -15.43 -13.31 -1.13
N GLY A 3 -15.74 -14.24 -2.04
CA GLY A 3 -15.34 -15.65 -1.96
C GLY A 3 -14.20 -15.99 -2.92
N SER A 4 -13.87 -17.28 -3.06
CA SER A 4 -12.90 -17.76 -4.06
C SER A 4 -13.31 -17.31 -5.46
N GLY A 5 -12.40 -16.69 -6.21
CA GLY A 5 -12.67 -16.10 -7.54
C GLY A 5 -13.11 -14.63 -7.55
N CYS A 6 -13.26 -13.99 -6.39
CA CYS A 6 -13.54 -12.56 -6.29
C CYS A 6 -12.33 -11.71 -5.86
N VAL A 7 -11.16 -12.34 -5.73
CA VAL A 7 -9.93 -11.70 -5.24
C VAL A 7 -8.86 -11.82 -6.32
N VAL A 8 -8.29 -10.69 -6.71
CA VAL A 8 -7.12 -10.62 -7.58
C VAL A 8 -5.92 -10.24 -6.72
N MET A 9 -4.90 -11.10 -6.69
CA MET A 9 -3.65 -10.84 -6.01
C MET A 9 -2.63 -10.24 -6.96
N THR A 10 -1.82 -9.31 -6.45
CA THR A 10 -0.78 -8.67 -7.25
C THR A 10 0.46 -8.36 -6.44
N ASP A 11 1.62 -8.56 -7.04
CA ASP A 11 2.90 -8.11 -6.48
C ASP A 11 3.92 -7.93 -7.62
N ILE A 12 5.08 -7.34 -7.31
CA ILE A 12 6.24 -7.31 -8.19
C ILE A 12 7.06 -8.60 -8.11
N VAL A 13 6.89 -9.39 -7.04
CA VAL A 13 7.54 -10.70 -6.89
C VAL A 13 6.73 -11.75 -7.63
N LYS A 14 7.34 -12.87 -8.05
CA LYS A 14 6.59 -14.01 -8.60
C LYS A 14 6.02 -14.84 -7.46
N LEU A 15 4.85 -15.43 -7.68
CA LEU A 15 4.29 -16.42 -6.76
C LEU A 15 5.31 -17.52 -6.45
N PRO A 16 5.51 -17.87 -5.17
CA PRO A 16 6.23 -19.08 -4.79
C PRO A 16 5.55 -20.31 -5.39
N PHE A 17 6.32 -21.32 -5.78
CA PHE A 17 5.79 -22.56 -6.37
C PHE A 17 4.83 -23.31 -5.44
N ASP A 18 4.97 -23.12 -4.13
CA ASP A 18 4.18 -23.81 -3.10
C ASP A 18 2.84 -23.12 -2.81
N ALA A 19 2.58 -21.95 -3.41
CA ALA A 19 1.35 -21.18 -3.19
C ALA A 19 0.22 -21.65 -4.11
N THR A 20 -0.28 -22.86 -3.87
CA THR A 20 -1.31 -23.53 -4.70
C THR A 20 -2.74 -23.02 -4.47
N GLU A 21 -2.97 -22.22 -3.43
CA GLU A 21 -4.30 -21.68 -3.07
C GLU A 21 -4.59 -20.32 -3.71
N ILE A 22 -3.69 -19.78 -4.54
CA ILE A 22 -3.85 -18.47 -5.20
C ILE A 22 -4.15 -18.68 -6.68
N ASP A 23 -5.41 -18.47 -7.04
CA ASP A 23 -5.91 -18.74 -8.40
C ASP A 23 -5.67 -17.60 -9.40
N ASP A 24 -5.76 -16.33 -8.96
CA ASP A 24 -5.65 -15.14 -9.83
C ASP A 24 -4.56 -14.18 -9.33
N TYR A 25 -3.36 -14.37 -9.85
CA TYR A 25 -2.19 -13.58 -9.51
C TYR A 25 -1.60 -12.88 -10.72
N ASN A 26 -1.40 -11.58 -10.61
CA ASN A 26 -0.90 -10.76 -11.70
C ASN A 26 0.31 -9.96 -11.24
N TYR A 27 1.32 -9.83 -12.10
CA TYR A 27 2.41 -8.91 -11.84
C TYR A 27 1.90 -7.48 -11.92
N LEU A 28 2.20 -6.66 -10.91
CA LEU A 28 1.85 -5.24 -10.89
C LEU A 28 2.90 -4.45 -10.14
N ASP A 29 3.47 -3.44 -10.80
CA ASP A 29 4.27 -2.41 -10.16
C ASP A 29 3.39 -1.21 -9.82
N ILE A 30 3.38 -0.83 -8.54
CA ILE A 30 2.56 0.27 -8.02
C ILE A 30 2.93 1.64 -8.63
N LEU A 31 4.14 1.76 -9.17
CA LEU A 31 4.59 2.97 -9.84
C LEU A 31 3.98 3.14 -11.24
N ASN A 32 3.46 2.06 -11.84
CA ASN A 32 2.84 2.09 -13.16
C ASN A 32 1.31 2.25 -13.04
N GLN A 33 0.86 3.50 -13.01
CA GLN A 33 -0.55 3.86 -12.94
C GLN A 33 -1.40 3.26 -14.06
N SER A 34 -0.87 3.17 -15.29
CA SER A 34 -1.61 2.62 -16.44
C SER A 34 -1.94 1.15 -16.23
N THR A 35 -0.99 0.36 -15.73
CA THR A 35 -1.21 -1.07 -15.45
C THR A 35 -2.20 -1.28 -14.29
N ILE A 36 -2.18 -0.41 -13.28
CA ILE A 36 -3.20 -0.41 -12.22
C ILE A 36 -4.59 -0.17 -12.82
N GLU A 37 -4.72 0.85 -13.65
CA GLU A 37 -5.99 1.20 -14.28
C GLU A 37 -6.49 0.10 -15.22
N GLU A 38 -5.62 -0.49 -16.03
CA GLU A 38 -5.95 -1.62 -16.91
C GLU A 38 -6.50 -2.80 -16.12
N LEU A 39 -5.85 -3.17 -15.01
CA LEU A 39 -6.30 -4.28 -14.18
C LEU A 39 -7.67 -3.99 -13.54
N VAL A 40 -7.85 -2.76 -13.04
CA VAL A 40 -9.11 -2.30 -12.46
C VAL A 40 -10.27 -2.44 -13.45
N VAL A 41 -10.07 -1.97 -14.69
CA VAL A 41 -11.11 -1.99 -15.73
C VAL A 41 -11.35 -3.41 -16.22
N ASN A 42 -10.30 -4.17 -16.53
CA ASN A 42 -10.43 -5.50 -17.12
C ASN A 42 -11.04 -6.51 -16.16
N LYS A 43 -10.74 -6.38 -14.86
CA LYS A 43 -11.23 -7.30 -13.81
C LYS A 43 -12.46 -6.76 -13.06
N ASN A 44 -12.95 -5.57 -13.43
CA ASN A 44 -14.08 -4.89 -12.76
C ASN A 44 -13.89 -4.75 -11.23
N ILE A 45 -12.73 -4.23 -10.81
CA ILE A 45 -12.37 -4.10 -9.40
C ILE A 45 -13.22 -3.01 -8.72
N ASP A 46 -13.89 -3.36 -7.62
CA ASP A 46 -14.70 -2.42 -6.82
C ASP A 46 -13.98 -1.91 -5.55
N THR A 47 -12.96 -2.64 -5.10
CA THR A 47 -12.25 -2.44 -3.84
C THR A 47 -10.78 -2.78 -3.99
N ILE A 48 -9.90 -1.89 -3.54
CA ILE A 48 -8.45 -2.10 -3.49
C ILE A 48 -8.00 -2.18 -2.04
N VAL A 49 -7.25 -3.24 -1.71
CA VAL A 49 -6.54 -3.40 -0.44
C VAL A 49 -5.05 -3.23 -0.73
N HIS A 50 -4.51 -2.07 -0.39
CA HIS A 50 -3.17 -1.65 -0.79
C HIS A 50 -2.13 -1.99 0.28
N PHE A 51 -1.36 -3.06 0.05
CA PHE A 51 -0.28 -3.49 0.97
C PHE A 51 1.14 -3.16 0.48
N SER A 52 1.32 -2.73 -0.76
CA SER A 52 2.65 -2.45 -1.32
C SER A 52 3.31 -1.27 -0.61
N ALA A 53 4.44 -1.52 0.06
CA ALA A 53 5.24 -0.52 0.72
C ALA A 53 6.67 -1.01 0.96
N LEU A 54 7.62 -0.08 0.98
CA LEU A 54 8.96 -0.29 1.51
C LEU A 54 8.99 0.05 3.00
N LEU A 55 9.28 -0.96 3.81
CA LEU A 55 9.39 -0.88 5.28
C LEU A 55 10.65 -0.10 5.70
N SER A 56 10.67 0.37 6.96
CA SER A 56 11.74 1.23 7.51
C SER A 56 13.16 0.69 7.27
N ALA A 57 13.42 -0.59 7.56
CA ALA A 57 14.75 -1.17 7.44
C ALA A 57 15.35 -1.04 6.02
N VAL A 58 14.52 -1.14 4.98
CA VAL A 58 14.94 -0.98 3.57
C VAL A 58 14.79 0.47 3.12
N GLY A 59 13.78 1.18 3.63
CA GLY A 59 13.52 2.56 3.26
C GLY A 59 14.63 3.52 3.70
N GLU A 60 15.22 3.32 4.87
CA GLU A 60 16.32 4.16 5.35
C GLU A 60 17.60 4.00 4.52
N THR A 61 17.82 2.83 3.91
CA THR A 61 18.99 2.61 3.04
C THR A 61 18.78 3.18 1.63
N ASN A 62 17.53 3.34 1.20
CA ASN A 62 17.18 3.91 -0.10
C ASN A 62 15.95 4.83 -0.01
N ILE A 63 16.17 6.03 0.52
CA ILE A 63 15.15 7.06 0.72
C ILE A 63 14.41 7.44 -0.58
N PRO A 64 15.09 7.67 -1.72
CA PRO A 64 14.38 8.01 -2.96
C PRO A 64 13.40 6.92 -3.40
N LEU A 65 13.80 5.65 -3.30
CA LEU A 65 12.93 4.53 -3.65
C LEU A 65 11.76 4.40 -2.67
N ALA A 66 12.00 4.59 -1.37
CA ALA A 66 10.96 4.55 -0.34
C ALA A 66 9.87 5.60 -0.59
N LEU A 67 10.26 6.83 -0.93
CA LEU A 67 9.31 7.91 -1.26
C LEU A 67 8.55 7.62 -2.55
N GLN A 68 9.21 7.08 -3.57
CA GLN A 68 8.51 6.68 -4.80
C GLN A 68 7.47 5.58 -4.51
N VAL A 69 7.86 4.47 -3.89
CA VAL A 69 6.94 3.36 -3.65
C VAL A 69 5.81 3.78 -2.69
N ASN A 70 6.14 4.38 -1.55
CA ASN A 70 5.15 4.61 -0.49
C ASN A 70 4.27 5.83 -0.75
N CYS A 71 4.83 6.94 -1.29
CA CYS A 71 4.05 8.15 -1.52
C CYS A 71 3.47 8.16 -2.93
N ARG A 72 4.30 7.98 -3.97
CA ARG A 72 3.81 7.99 -5.36
C ARG A 72 2.94 6.78 -5.67
N GLY A 73 3.23 5.61 -5.11
CA GLY A 73 2.37 4.43 -5.24
C GLY A 73 0.97 4.65 -4.66
N VAL A 74 0.86 5.24 -3.46
CA VAL A 74 -0.43 5.60 -2.86
C VAL A 74 -1.16 6.63 -3.72
N GLU A 75 -0.45 7.67 -4.19
CA GLU A 75 -1.03 8.67 -5.09
C GLU A 75 -1.65 8.03 -6.34
N ASN A 76 -0.92 7.11 -7.00
CA ASN A 76 -1.42 6.38 -8.18
C ASN A 76 -2.72 5.62 -7.86
N ILE A 77 -2.76 4.90 -6.73
CA ILE A 77 -3.96 4.15 -6.31
C ILE A 77 -5.14 5.08 -6.05
N LEU A 78 -4.92 6.19 -5.34
CA LEU A 78 -5.97 7.14 -5.02
C LEU A 78 -6.53 7.82 -6.29
N GLN A 79 -5.68 8.14 -7.27
CA GLN A 79 -6.13 8.70 -8.54
C GLN A 79 -6.99 7.71 -9.33
N VAL A 80 -6.55 6.45 -9.45
CA VAL A 80 -7.33 5.41 -10.13
C VAL A 80 -8.65 5.15 -9.40
N ALA A 81 -8.61 5.06 -8.07
CA ALA A 81 -9.80 4.85 -7.26
C ALA A 81 -10.79 6.00 -7.34
N GLN A 82 -10.33 7.25 -7.36
CA GLN A 82 -11.18 8.42 -7.57
C GLN A 82 -11.86 8.38 -8.94
N LYS A 83 -11.10 8.07 -10.00
CA LYS A 83 -11.61 8.00 -11.38
C LYS A 83 -12.69 6.94 -11.56
N HIS A 84 -12.50 5.76 -10.96
CA HIS A 84 -13.38 4.60 -11.12
C HIS A 84 -14.34 4.35 -9.94
N LYS A 85 -14.35 5.24 -8.95
CA LYS A 85 -15.19 5.16 -7.73
C LYS A 85 -14.98 3.87 -6.93
N ILE A 86 -13.73 3.48 -6.77
CA ILE A 86 -13.30 2.28 -6.05
C ILE A 86 -13.13 2.61 -4.57
N LYS A 87 -13.49 1.66 -3.69
CA LYS A 87 -13.16 1.75 -2.26
C LYS A 87 -11.69 1.40 -2.04
N VAL A 88 -11.00 2.12 -1.16
CA VAL A 88 -9.58 1.86 -0.89
C VAL A 88 -9.37 1.63 0.60
N PHE A 89 -8.63 0.58 0.92
CA PHE A 89 -8.06 0.34 2.23
C PHE A 89 -6.53 0.45 2.14
N ILE A 90 -5.95 1.34 2.95
CA ILE A 90 -4.50 1.49 3.09
C ILE A 90 -4.17 1.34 4.58
N PRO A 91 -3.36 0.35 4.98
CA PRO A 91 -2.93 0.26 6.36
C PRO A 91 -1.85 1.32 6.66
N SER A 92 -2.02 2.02 7.77
CA SER A 92 -0.96 2.79 8.40
C SER A 92 -0.13 1.91 9.35
N THR A 93 0.73 2.49 10.17
CA THR A 93 1.66 1.78 11.05
C THR A 93 1.94 2.55 12.33
N ILE A 94 2.30 1.84 13.40
CA ILE A 94 2.83 2.45 14.63
C ILE A 94 4.11 3.25 14.38
N GLY A 95 4.83 2.98 13.28
CA GLY A 95 5.99 3.77 12.85
C GLY A 95 5.68 5.22 12.46
N ALA A 96 4.39 5.59 12.34
CA ALA A 96 3.95 6.98 12.18
C ALA A 96 4.17 7.83 13.47
N PHE A 97 4.35 7.18 14.62
CA PHE A 97 4.64 7.83 15.88
C PHE A 97 6.12 8.13 16.07
N GLY A 98 6.42 9.12 16.91
CA GLY A 98 7.78 9.59 17.18
C GLY A 98 8.13 9.63 18.66
N PRO A 99 9.35 10.05 19.01
CA PRO A 99 9.79 10.18 20.41
C PRO A 99 8.95 11.15 21.24
N THR A 100 8.29 12.12 20.59
CA THR A 100 7.41 13.11 21.23
C THR A 100 5.97 12.62 21.40
N THR A 101 5.62 11.46 20.85
CA THR A 101 4.30 10.86 20.99
C THR A 101 4.15 10.19 22.38
N PRO A 102 3.00 10.34 23.07
CA PRO A 102 2.70 9.59 24.29
C PRO A 102 2.83 8.07 24.08
N LYS A 103 3.62 7.40 24.92
CA LYS A 103 3.94 5.97 24.77
C LYS A 103 2.93 5.02 25.41
N GLU A 104 2.21 5.48 26.42
CA GLU A 104 1.20 4.69 27.10
C GLU A 104 -0.18 5.16 26.68
N LYS A 105 -1.04 4.21 26.29
CA LYS A 105 -2.41 4.49 25.81
C LYS A 105 -2.41 5.61 24.76
N THR A 106 -1.52 5.48 23.76
CA THR A 106 -1.37 6.45 22.67
C THR A 106 -2.74 6.73 22.03
N PRO A 107 -3.27 7.95 22.13
CA PRO A 107 -4.58 8.28 21.58
C PRO A 107 -4.58 8.25 20.05
N ASP A 108 -5.75 8.01 19.44
CA ASP A 108 -5.91 8.06 17.98
C ASP A 108 -5.52 9.44 17.40
N LEU A 109 -5.84 10.52 18.12
CA LEU A 109 -5.43 11.88 17.76
C LEU A 109 -4.31 12.34 18.69
N THR A 110 -3.09 12.38 18.17
CA THR A 110 -1.89 12.77 18.93
C THR A 110 -0.79 13.29 18.01
N VAL A 111 0.30 13.79 18.60
CA VAL A 111 1.49 14.25 17.88
C VAL A 111 2.12 13.09 17.11
N GLN A 112 2.32 13.28 15.80
CA GLN A 112 2.99 12.34 14.91
C GLN A 112 4.24 13.02 14.33
N CYS A 113 5.40 12.71 14.90
CA CYS A 113 6.70 13.22 14.46
C CYS A 113 7.71 12.07 14.31
N PRO A 114 7.49 11.16 13.34
CA PRO A 114 8.34 9.99 13.17
C PRO A 114 9.75 10.39 12.76
N THR A 115 10.73 9.56 13.15
CA THR A 115 12.15 9.76 12.84
C THR A 115 12.66 8.84 11.73
N THR A 116 11.76 8.25 10.95
CA THR A 116 12.05 7.33 9.84
C THR A 116 11.33 7.78 8.59
N ILE A 117 11.91 7.59 7.40
CA ILE A 117 11.26 7.90 6.12
C ILE A 117 10.00 7.07 5.92
N TYR A 118 10.01 5.82 6.37
CA TYR A 118 8.83 4.97 6.35
C TYR A 118 7.70 5.57 7.19
N GLY A 119 8.00 5.98 8.42
CA GLY A 119 7.05 6.66 9.30
C GLY A 119 6.53 7.96 8.70
N VAL A 120 7.42 8.80 8.15
CA VAL A 120 7.03 10.04 7.46
C VAL A 120 6.05 9.74 6.32
N SER A 121 6.34 8.75 5.48
CA SER A 121 5.43 8.38 4.40
C SER A 121 4.04 8.01 4.95
N LYS A 122 3.97 7.22 6.03
CA LYS A 122 2.72 6.74 6.63
C LYS A 122 1.91 7.80 7.39
N VAL A 123 2.47 8.98 7.64
CA VAL A 123 1.74 10.16 8.17
C VAL A 123 1.14 10.99 7.04
N ILE A 124 1.77 10.99 5.87
CA ILE A 124 1.32 11.80 4.71
C ILE A 124 -0.01 11.28 4.15
N PHE A 125 -0.33 9.99 4.35
CA PHE A 125 -1.51 9.34 3.80
C PHE A 125 -2.37 8.62 4.85
#